data_AF-A0A538CNC6-F1
#
_entry.id   AF-A0A538CNC6-F1
#
_cell.length_a   1.000
_cell.length_b   1.000
_cell.length_c   1.000
_cell.angle_alpha   90.00
_cell.angle_beta   90.00
_cell.angle_gamma   90.00
#
_symmetry.space_group_name_H-M   'P 1'
#
loop_
_entity.id
_entity.type
_entity.pdbx_description
1 polymer ?
#
loop_
_entity_poly.entity_id
_entity_poly.type
_entity_poly.pdbx_seq_one_letter_code
_entity_poly.pdbx_strand_id
1 'polypeptide(L)'
;MSESVAGVVRRELGVRPPLLYAAVALWSTFYLLIALHGGAGFDSHAYWLTHRGIRYAADPGKQNAYLYSPAFAHAIRPLTLLSWPVFSLIWAALATGTYVWFARSAARRWRVAIFALCLGDIVYGNVWWLFALALAFGLRRPALWAIPALLKLTPAVGLIWFAVRREWRNLGIATSVAVAVAGLSLAVAPHAWIDWITFLRHGHEPWFPDQTIPLLTRVAGGFALTVYAARKDRPTLLPAALWLASPMFSLNGIAVFAVLPYLKGDRPVRVERASEPAEVAPAIV
;
A
#
# COMPACT_ATOMS: atom_id res chain seq x y z
N MET A 1 -13.53 47.88 7.28
CA MET A 1 -12.45 46.87 7.09
C MET A 1 -12.98 45.53 7.58
N SER A 2 -13.74 44.81 6.76
CA SER A 2 -14.19 43.45 7.06
C SER A 2 -13.66 42.53 5.98
N GLU A 3 -12.49 41.94 6.21
CA GLU A 3 -12.15 40.72 5.50
C GLU A 3 -13.19 39.68 5.90
N SER A 4 -14.02 39.29 4.94
CA SER A 4 -14.98 38.21 5.10
C SER A 4 -14.23 36.97 5.61
N VAL A 5 -14.75 36.36 6.66
CA VAL A 5 -14.28 35.08 7.23
C VAL A 5 -14.16 33.99 6.14
N ALA A 6 -14.86 34.14 5.01
CA ALA A 6 -14.73 33.28 3.83
C ALA A 6 -13.37 33.39 3.09
N GLY A 7 -12.64 34.50 3.24
CA GLY A 7 -11.32 34.72 2.63
C GLY A 7 -10.18 33.99 3.35
N VAL A 8 -10.32 33.81 4.66
CA VAL A 8 -9.28 33.18 5.51
C VAL A 8 -9.36 31.65 5.44
N VAL A 9 -10.56 31.08 5.26
CA VAL A 9 -10.77 29.63 5.17
C VAL A 9 -10.24 29.03 3.85
N ARG A 10 -9.93 29.85 2.83
CA ARG A 10 -9.41 29.40 1.53
C ARG A 10 -7.88 29.29 1.42
N ARG A 11 -7.13 29.43 2.51
CA ARG A 11 -5.69 29.11 2.55
C ARG A 11 -5.47 27.62 2.81
N GLU A 12 -6.02 26.77 1.95
CA GLU A 12 -5.62 25.37 1.93
C GLU A 12 -4.24 25.26 1.27
N LEU A 13 -3.21 24.93 2.07
CA LEU A 13 -1.87 24.44 1.69
C LEU A 13 -1.54 24.59 0.19
N GLY A 14 -1.31 25.85 -0.22
CA GLY A 14 -1.31 26.26 -1.62
C GLY A 14 -0.02 25.91 -2.33
N VAL A 15 0.15 24.64 -2.74
CA VAL A 15 1.11 24.33 -3.80
C VAL A 15 0.66 25.08 -5.03
N ARG A 16 1.45 26.06 -5.48
CA ARG A 16 1.16 26.82 -6.71
C ARG A 16 1.07 25.79 -7.86
N PRO A 17 0.00 25.78 -8.67
CA PRO A 17 -0.17 24.80 -9.74
C PRO A 17 1.08 24.60 -10.62
N PRO A 18 1.84 25.66 -11.00
CA PRO A 18 3.08 25.50 -11.75
C PRO A 18 4.14 24.63 -11.06
N LEU A 19 4.30 24.76 -9.74
CA LEU A 19 5.27 23.96 -8.97
C LEU A 19 4.87 22.50 -8.91
N LEU A 20 3.57 22.22 -8.76
CA LEU A 20 3.05 20.86 -8.81
C LEU A 20 3.32 20.21 -10.16
N TYR A 21 3.03 20.91 -11.25
CA TYR A 21 3.26 20.39 -12.60
C TYR A 21 4.75 20.17 -12.88
N ALA A 22 5.62 21.08 -12.43
CA ALA A 22 7.06 20.91 -12.52
C ALA A 22 7.55 19.67 -11.74
N ALA A 23 7.08 19.48 -10.50
CA ALA A 23 7.43 18.32 -9.69
C ALA A 23 6.95 17.01 -10.34
N VAL A 24 5.72 16.99 -10.85
CA VAL A 24 5.16 15.85 -11.60
C VAL A 24 5.98 15.55 -12.85
N ALA A 25 6.35 16.58 -13.63
CA ALA A 25 7.15 16.41 -14.83
C ALA A 25 8.53 15.84 -14.50
N LEU A 26 9.23 16.41 -13.51
CA LEU A 26 10.54 15.92 -13.06
C LEU A 26 10.48 14.46 -12.59
N TRP A 27 9.49 14.13 -11.76
CA TRP A 27 9.29 12.77 -11.26
C TRP A 27 8.96 11.78 -12.38
N SER A 28 8.12 12.19 -13.34
CA SER A 28 7.76 11.36 -14.48
C SER A 28 8.96 11.13 -15.40
N THR A 29 9.74 12.18 -15.68
CA THR A 29 11.00 12.08 -16.45
C THR A 29 12.00 11.18 -15.74
N PHE A 30 12.15 11.27 -14.42
CA PHE A 30 13.03 10.41 -13.64
C PHE A 30 12.69 8.91 -13.84
N TYR A 31 11.41 8.52 -13.72
CA TYR A 31 11.02 7.13 -13.93
C TYR A 31 11.01 6.70 -15.40
N LEU A 32 10.75 7.62 -16.32
CA LEU A 32 10.94 7.35 -17.75
C LEU A 32 12.40 7.02 -18.05
N LEU A 33 13.35 7.80 -17.53
CA LEU A 33 14.77 7.51 -17.70
C LEU A 33 15.15 6.16 -17.07
N ILE A 34 14.66 5.84 -15.87
CA ILE A 34 14.85 4.51 -15.26
C ILE A 34 14.33 3.41 -16.19
N ALA A 35 13.12 3.56 -16.73
CA ALA A 35 12.53 2.56 -17.62
C ALA A 35 13.37 2.36 -18.89
N LEU A 36 13.84 3.45 -19.51
CA LEU A 36 14.67 3.42 -20.72
C LEU A 36 16.06 2.81 -20.50
N HIS A 37 16.60 2.90 -19.28
CA HIS A 37 17.91 2.35 -18.92
C HIS A 37 17.82 0.96 -18.25
N GLY A 38 16.74 0.21 -18.52
CA GLY A 38 16.61 -1.19 -18.09
C GLY A 38 16.03 -1.40 -16.69
N GLY A 39 15.52 -0.36 -16.03
CA GLY A 39 14.82 -0.48 -14.75
C GLY A 39 13.36 -0.97 -14.88
N ALA A 40 12.84 -1.05 -16.11
CA ALA A 40 11.49 -1.54 -16.36
C ALA A 40 11.36 -3.03 -15.97
N GLY A 41 10.43 -3.32 -15.06
CA GLY A 41 10.18 -4.66 -14.55
C GLY A 41 11.31 -5.21 -13.65
N PHE A 42 12.14 -4.34 -13.07
CA PHE A 42 13.26 -4.77 -12.22
C PHE A 42 12.85 -5.74 -11.11
N ASP A 43 11.75 -5.44 -10.40
CA ASP A 43 11.22 -6.31 -9.35
C ASP A 43 10.32 -7.41 -9.93
N SER A 44 9.46 -7.08 -10.88
CA SER A 44 8.53 -8.06 -11.46
C SER A 44 9.24 -9.18 -12.22
N HIS A 45 10.43 -8.94 -12.76
CA HIS A 45 11.26 -9.97 -13.38
C HIS A 45 11.72 -11.02 -12.36
N ALA A 46 12.04 -10.62 -11.12
CA ALA A 46 12.33 -11.56 -10.04
C ALA A 46 11.12 -12.47 -9.75
N TYR A 47 9.90 -11.94 -9.87
CA TYR A 47 8.67 -12.68 -9.64
C TYR A 47 8.43 -13.67 -10.77
N TRP A 48 8.59 -13.21 -12.01
CA TRP A 48 8.50 -14.06 -13.19
C TRP A 48 9.47 -15.23 -13.13
N LEU A 49 10.72 -15.01 -12.72
CA LEU A 49 11.75 -16.06 -12.63
C LEU A 49 11.42 -17.20 -11.66
N THR A 50 10.45 -17.04 -10.75
CA THR A 50 10.04 -18.10 -9.82
C THR A 50 9.47 -19.34 -10.52
N HIS A 51 9.10 -19.26 -11.81
CA HIS A 51 8.76 -20.46 -12.61
C HIS A 51 9.93 -21.46 -12.72
N ARG A 52 11.17 -21.01 -12.54
CA ARG A 52 12.39 -21.84 -12.55
C ARG A 52 12.79 -22.37 -11.16
N GLY A 53 11.94 -22.14 -10.16
CA GLY A 53 12.21 -22.42 -8.76
C GLY A 53 12.37 -21.16 -7.93
N ILE A 54 12.05 -21.28 -6.65
CA ILE A 54 12.13 -20.19 -5.66
C ILE A 54 13.55 -20.16 -5.12
N ARG A 55 14.24 -19.01 -5.20
CA ARG A 55 15.62 -18.84 -4.76
C ARG A 55 15.80 -17.51 -4.05
N TYR A 56 16.43 -17.54 -2.88
CA TYR A 56 16.76 -16.37 -2.06
C TYR A 56 18.26 -16.12 -2.10
N ALA A 57 18.76 -15.66 -3.26
CA ALA A 57 20.20 -15.60 -3.56
C ALA A 57 20.77 -14.18 -3.66
N ALA A 58 19.94 -13.14 -3.49
CA ALA A 58 20.36 -11.76 -3.67
C ALA A 58 19.63 -10.83 -2.70
N ASP A 59 20.33 -9.76 -2.32
CA ASP A 59 19.82 -8.75 -1.41
C ASP A 59 18.71 -7.89 -2.03
N PRO A 60 17.83 -7.30 -1.19
CA PRO A 60 16.91 -6.26 -1.63
C PRO A 60 17.59 -5.17 -2.45
N GLY A 61 16.95 -4.76 -3.57
CA GLY A 61 17.48 -3.76 -4.48
C GLY A 61 18.51 -4.29 -5.49
N LYS A 62 18.87 -5.58 -5.44
CA LYS A 62 19.64 -6.24 -6.51
C LYS A 62 18.71 -6.77 -7.59
N GLN A 63 19.22 -6.82 -8.82
CA GLN A 63 18.46 -7.33 -9.96
C GLN A 63 18.06 -8.79 -9.71
N ASN A 64 16.80 -9.13 -10.03
CA ASN A 64 16.25 -10.48 -9.87
C ASN A 64 16.18 -10.99 -8.41
N ALA A 65 16.28 -10.11 -7.42
CA ALA A 65 16.17 -10.47 -6.02
C ALA A 65 14.70 -10.78 -5.65
N TYR A 66 14.39 -12.05 -5.44
CA TYR A 66 13.09 -12.46 -4.93
C TYR A 66 13.09 -12.40 -3.40
N LEU A 67 12.17 -11.63 -2.82
CA LEU A 67 12.19 -11.28 -1.38
C LEU A 67 10.97 -11.78 -0.59
N TYR A 68 9.99 -12.35 -1.29
CA TYR A 68 8.65 -12.61 -0.76
C TYR A 68 8.53 -14.08 -0.30
N SER A 69 7.49 -14.40 0.48
CA SER A 69 7.28 -15.78 0.93
C SER A 69 7.00 -16.73 -0.24
N PRO A 70 7.28 -18.05 -0.10
CA PRO A 70 6.97 -19.02 -1.14
C PRO A 70 5.48 -19.05 -1.52
N ALA A 71 4.58 -18.69 -0.60
CA ALA A 71 3.15 -18.58 -0.88
C ALA A 71 2.85 -17.58 -2.00
N PHE A 72 3.57 -16.46 -2.06
CA PHE A 72 3.38 -15.49 -3.14
C PHE A 72 3.81 -16.06 -4.49
N ALA A 73 4.98 -16.72 -4.56
CA ALA A 73 5.45 -17.38 -5.78
C ALA A 73 4.44 -18.41 -6.30
N HIS A 74 3.89 -19.25 -5.41
CA HIS A 74 2.86 -20.22 -5.78
C HIS A 74 1.58 -19.53 -6.29
N ALA A 75 1.14 -18.43 -5.65
CA ALA A 75 -0.08 -17.72 -6.04
C ALA A 75 0.02 -17.10 -7.44
N ILE A 76 1.18 -16.57 -7.81
CA ILE A 76 1.39 -15.95 -9.14
C ILE A 76 1.85 -16.94 -10.20
N ARG A 77 2.12 -18.21 -9.84
CA ARG A 77 2.72 -19.21 -10.73
C ARG A 77 2.04 -19.29 -12.11
N PRO A 78 0.70 -19.30 -12.25
CA PRO A 78 0.06 -19.33 -13.56
C PRO A 78 0.50 -18.18 -14.48
N LEU A 79 0.72 -16.98 -13.93
CA LEU A 79 1.22 -15.83 -14.69
C LEU A 79 2.69 -16.02 -15.07
N THR A 80 3.51 -16.58 -14.17
CA THR A 80 4.96 -16.77 -14.41
C THR A 80 5.28 -17.76 -15.53
N LEU A 81 4.32 -18.60 -15.93
CA LEU A 81 4.44 -19.52 -17.07
C LEU A 81 4.30 -18.82 -18.43
N LEU A 82 3.80 -17.58 -18.44
CA LEU A 82 3.72 -16.77 -19.65
C LEU A 82 5.12 -16.27 -20.04
N SER A 83 5.28 -15.87 -21.31
CA SER A 83 6.51 -15.21 -21.74
C SER A 83 6.72 -13.91 -20.95
N TRP A 84 7.98 -13.54 -20.73
CA TRP A 84 8.33 -12.33 -19.98
C TRP A 84 7.56 -11.07 -20.42
N PRO A 85 7.46 -10.74 -21.73
CA PRO A 85 6.72 -9.55 -22.17
C PRO A 85 5.24 -9.57 -21.77
N VAL A 86 4.61 -10.74 -21.83
CA VAL A 86 3.19 -10.90 -21.49
C VAL A 86 2.98 -10.79 -19.98
N PHE A 87 3.83 -11.44 -19.18
CA PHE A 87 3.81 -11.30 -17.72
C PHE A 87 3.98 -9.84 -17.30
N SER A 88 5.01 -9.16 -17.84
CA SER A 88 5.32 -7.77 -17.52
C SER A 88 4.17 -6.84 -17.89
N LEU A 89 3.58 -7.01 -19.09
CA LEU A 89 2.42 -6.23 -19.53
C LEU A 89 1.22 -6.41 -18.59
N ILE A 90 0.87 -7.65 -18.24
CA ILE A 90 -0.25 -7.94 -17.33
C ILE A 90 0.01 -7.30 -15.97
N TRP A 91 1.21 -7.48 -15.42
CA TRP A 91 1.57 -6.96 -14.11
C TRP A 91 1.49 -5.42 -14.07
N ALA A 92 2.08 -4.75 -15.06
CA ALA A 92 2.03 -3.30 -15.20
C ALA A 92 0.60 -2.80 -15.42
N ALA A 93 -0.23 -3.52 -16.19
CA ALA A 93 -1.62 -3.17 -16.42
C ALA A 93 -2.47 -3.27 -15.15
N LEU A 94 -2.26 -4.31 -14.33
CA LEU A 94 -2.95 -4.47 -13.05
C LEU A 94 -2.59 -3.37 -12.05
N ALA A 95 -1.30 -3.04 -11.94
CA ALA A 95 -0.84 -1.93 -11.10
C ALA A 95 -1.42 -0.59 -11.60
N THR A 96 -1.28 -0.30 -12.89
CA THR A 96 -1.80 0.92 -13.53
C THR A 96 -3.31 1.05 -13.34
N GLY A 97 -4.06 -0.01 -13.62
CA GLY A 97 -5.52 -0.04 -13.47
C GLY A 97 -5.95 0.21 -12.02
N THR A 98 -5.22 -0.34 -11.06
CA THR A 98 -5.43 -0.10 -9.61
C THR A 98 -5.24 1.37 -9.26
N TYR A 99 -4.16 1.99 -9.72
CA TYR A 99 -3.88 3.39 -9.38
C TYR A 99 -4.79 4.39 -10.11
N VAL A 100 -5.11 4.14 -11.37
CA VAL A 100 -6.18 4.88 -12.09
C VAL A 100 -7.50 4.73 -11.34
N TRP A 101 -7.76 3.55 -10.78
CA TRP A 101 -8.95 3.28 -10.00
C TRP A 101 -9.01 4.15 -8.74
N PHE A 102 -7.94 4.22 -7.97
CA PHE A 102 -7.91 5.11 -6.81
C PHE A 102 -7.94 6.60 -7.17
N ALA A 103 -7.18 7.00 -8.19
CA ALA A 103 -7.07 8.39 -8.62
C ALA A 103 -8.42 8.96 -9.07
N ARG A 104 -9.35 8.15 -9.59
CA ARG A 104 -10.68 8.65 -10.01
C ARG A 104 -11.46 9.31 -8.86
N SER A 105 -11.24 8.84 -7.63
CA SER A 105 -11.89 9.36 -6.41
C SER A 105 -11.30 10.71 -5.95
N ALA A 106 -10.19 11.14 -6.55
CA ALA A 106 -9.59 12.44 -6.30
C ALA A 106 -10.18 13.54 -7.20
N ALA A 107 -10.09 14.78 -6.71
CA ALA A 107 -10.40 15.96 -7.51
C ALA A 107 -9.54 15.96 -8.80
N ARG A 108 -10.13 16.39 -9.93
CA ARG A 108 -9.51 16.28 -11.27
C ARG A 108 -8.07 16.83 -11.31
N ARG A 109 -7.81 17.95 -10.63
CA ARG A 109 -6.47 18.58 -10.53
C ARG A 109 -5.37 17.70 -9.92
N TRP A 110 -5.74 16.72 -9.08
CA TRP A 110 -4.78 15.86 -8.35
C TRP A 110 -4.56 14.51 -9.01
N ARG A 111 -5.38 14.13 -10.00
CA ARG A 111 -5.34 12.79 -10.60
C ARG A 111 -3.98 12.48 -11.23
N VAL A 112 -3.44 13.43 -11.99
CA VAL A 112 -2.12 13.30 -12.63
C VAL A 112 -1.01 13.21 -11.59
N ALA A 113 -1.07 14.03 -10.55
CA ALA A 113 -0.07 13.99 -9.48
C ALA A 113 -0.09 12.65 -8.72
N ILE A 114 -1.28 12.14 -8.36
CA ILE A 114 -1.42 10.83 -7.72
C ILE A 114 -0.89 9.72 -8.62
N PHE A 115 -1.23 9.75 -9.91
CA PHE A 115 -0.73 8.78 -10.86
C PHE A 115 0.81 8.83 -10.98
N ALA A 116 1.39 10.03 -11.04
CA ALA A 116 2.84 10.23 -11.08
C ALA A 116 3.53 9.62 -9.84
N LEU A 117 2.96 9.78 -8.65
CA LEU A 117 3.49 9.16 -7.41
C LEU A 117 3.60 7.63 -7.51
N CYS A 118 2.77 6.99 -8.35
CA CYS A 118 2.72 5.54 -8.49
C CYS A 118 3.68 5.00 -9.56
N LEU A 119 4.35 5.88 -10.33
CA LEU A 119 5.22 5.45 -11.43
C LEU A 119 6.34 4.54 -10.98
N GLY A 120 6.89 4.72 -9.77
CA GLY A 120 7.93 3.83 -9.26
C GLY A 120 7.46 2.40 -9.07
N ASP A 121 6.28 2.21 -8.50
CA ASP A 121 5.69 0.86 -8.37
C ASP A 121 5.38 0.24 -9.74
N ILE A 122 4.87 1.04 -10.69
CA ILE A 122 4.53 0.58 -12.05
C ILE A 122 5.79 0.21 -12.85
N VAL A 123 6.79 1.10 -12.88
CA VAL A 123 8.01 0.92 -13.68
C VAL A 123 8.85 -0.23 -13.14
N TYR A 124 9.09 -0.30 -11.83
CA TYR A 124 9.81 -1.44 -11.25
C TYR A 124 8.97 -2.73 -11.29
N GLY A 125 7.65 -2.62 -11.37
CA GLY A 125 6.73 -3.75 -11.29
C GLY A 125 6.64 -4.33 -9.88
N ASN A 126 6.63 -3.46 -8.86
CA ASN A 126 6.58 -3.90 -7.47
C ASN A 126 5.13 -4.32 -7.07
N VAL A 127 4.91 -4.59 -5.78
CA VAL A 127 3.66 -5.14 -5.22
C VAL A 127 2.87 -4.09 -4.42
N TRP A 128 3.26 -2.82 -4.42
CA TRP A 128 2.62 -1.81 -3.56
C TRP A 128 1.15 -1.61 -3.90
N TRP A 129 0.76 -1.82 -5.16
CA TRP A 129 -0.63 -1.77 -5.60
C TRP A 129 -1.51 -2.84 -4.89
N LEU A 130 -0.95 -4.01 -4.57
CA LEU A 130 -1.64 -5.04 -3.78
C LEU A 130 -1.86 -4.58 -2.34
N PHE A 131 -0.90 -3.87 -1.74
CA PHE A 131 -1.07 -3.29 -0.41
C PHE A 131 -2.08 -2.14 -0.41
N ALA A 132 -2.11 -1.32 -1.47
CA ALA A 132 -3.14 -0.30 -1.64
C ALA A 132 -4.56 -0.92 -1.70
N LEU A 133 -4.72 -2.05 -2.41
CA LEU A 133 -5.98 -2.82 -2.40
C LEU A 133 -6.32 -3.38 -1.01
N ALA A 134 -5.36 -3.94 -0.30
CA ALA A 134 -5.55 -4.42 1.08
C ALA A 134 -5.94 -3.26 2.03
N LEU A 135 -5.34 -2.08 1.88
CA LEU A 135 -5.71 -0.88 2.64
C LEU A 135 -7.13 -0.40 2.33
N ALA A 136 -7.53 -0.43 1.06
CA ALA A 136 -8.85 0.01 0.61
C ALA A 136 -9.98 -0.88 1.12
N PHE A 137 -9.77 -2.19 1.07
CA PHE A 137 -10.84 -3.17 1.26
C PHE A 137 -10.66 -4.06 2.47
N GLY A 138 -9.45 -4.16 3.03
CA GLY A 138 -9.11 -5.13 4.06
C GLY A 138 -9.89 -4.94 5.36
N LEU A 139 -10.27 -3.72 5.71
CA LEU A 139 -11.13 -3.48 6.89
C LEU A 139 -12.54 -4.06 6.72
N ARG A 140 -13.04 -4.15 5.48
CA ARG A 140 -14.35 -4.77 5.16
C ARG A 140 -14.22 -6.24 4.76
N ARG A 141 -13.05 -6.64 4.27
CA ARG A 141 -12.72 -7.99 3.79
C ARG A 141 -11.44 -8.46 4.50
N PRO A 142 -11.54 -8.93 5.76
CA PRO A 142 -10.38 -9.19 6.61
C PRO A 142 -9.34 -10.13 6.01
N ALA A 143 -9.77 -11.09 5.19
CA ALA A 143 -8.90 -12.03 4.47
C ALA A 143 -7.81 -11.33 3.61
N LEU A 144 -8.07 -10.12 3.10
CA LEU A 144 -7.09 -9.39 2.28
C LEU A 144 -5.84 -8.98 3.06
N TRP A 145 -5.89 -8.95 4.39
CA TRP A 145 -4.71 -8.70 5.22
C TRP A 145 -3.69 -9.85 5.20
N ALA A 146 -4.06 -11.03 4.67
CA ALA A 146 -3.10 -12.09 4.34
C ALA A 146 -2.06 -11.63 3.30
N ILE A 147 -2.40 -10.67 2.43
CA ILE A 147 -1.50 -10.13 1.40
C ILE A 147 -0.27 -9.47 2.06
N PRO A 148 -0.37 -8.37 2.82
CA PRO A 148 0.81 -7.77 3.45
C PRO A 148 1.50 -8.69 4.45
N ALA A 149 0.76 -9.57 5.14
CA ALA A 149 1.33 -10.56 6.05
C ALA A 149 2.25 -11.55 5.31
N LEU A 150 1.85 -12.07 4.15
CA LEU A 150 2.64 -13.06 3.42
C LEU A 150 3.67 -12.44 2.48
N LEU A 151 3.52 -11.17 2.08
CA LEU A 151 4.49 -10.51 1.21
C LEU A 151 5.60 -9.83 2.02
N LYS A 152 5.29 -9.12 3.11
CA LYS A 152 6.30 -8.30 3.81
C LYS A 152 6.28 -8.42 5.35
N LEU A 153 5.47 -9.31 5.93
CA LEU A 153 5.30 -9.57 7.38
C LEU A 153 4.95 -8.33 8.23
N THR A 154 5.88 -7.40 8.42
CA THR A 154 5.75 -6.22 9.28
C THR A 154 4.66 -5.21 8.88
N PRO A 155 4.29 -5.01 7.59
CA PRO A 155 3.22 -4.08 7.22
C PRO A 155 1.80 -4.64 7.39
N ALA A 156 1.60 -5.75 8.13
CA ALA A 156 0.28 -6.34 8.40
C ALA A 156 -0.55 -5.53 9.42
N VAL A 157 -0.66 -4.21 9.22
CA VAL A 157 -1.26 -3.23 10.15
C VAL A 157 -2.74 -3.51 10.44
N GLY A 158 -3.47 -4.19 9.54
CA GLY A 158 -4.85 -4.58 9.79
C GLY A 158 -5.05 -5.54 10.95
N LEU A 159 -4.08 -6.43 11.20
CA LEU A 159 -4.15 -7.36 12.33
C LEU A 159 -4.13 -6.58 13.65
N ILE A 160 -3.25 -5.58 13.74
CA ILE A 160 -3.15 -4.67 14.89
C ILE A 160 -4.45 -3.85 15.02
N TRP A 161 -4.97 -3.33 13.91
CA TRP A 161 -6.23 -2.59 13.90
C TRP A 161 -7.38 -3.40 14.51
N PHE A 162 -7.57 -4.64 14.05
CA PHE A 162 -8.63 -5.52 14.55
C PHE A 162 -8.43 -5.90 16.02
N ALA A 163 -7.18 -6.20 16.43
CA ALA A 163 -6.87 -6.51 17.82
C ALA A 163 -7.19 -5.35 18.77
N VAL A 164 -6.76 -4.12 18.42
CA VAL A 164 -7.00 -2.92 19.24
C VAL A 164 -8.50 -2.64 19.39
N ARG A 165 -9.29 -2.90 18.34
CA ARG A 165 -10.74 -2.68 18.33
C ARG A 165 -11.54 -3.88 18.84
N ARG A 166 -10.87 -4.96 19.26
CA ARG A 166 -11.49 -6.22 19.71
C ARG A 166 -12.40 -6.84 18.65
N GLU A 167 -12.06 -6.66 17.38
CA GLU A 167 -12.75 -7.26 16.23
C GLU A 167 -12.25 -8.70 16.00
N TRP A 168 -12.46 -9.57 16.99
CA TRP A 168 -11.86 -10.91 17.05
C TRP A 168 -12.22 -11.80 15.87
N ARG A 169 -13.44 -11.67 15.34
CA ARG A 169 -13.85 -12.38 14.11
C ARG A 169 -13.02 -11.95 12.91
N ASN A 170 -12.79 -10.65 12.74
CA ASN A 170 -12.01 -10.12 11.62
C ASN A 170 -10.54 -10.53 11.75
N LEU A 171 -9.98 -10.42 12.96
CA LEU A 171 -8.64 -10.92 13.27
C LEU A 171 -8.52 -12.41 12.97
N GLY A 172 -9.46 -13.22 13.46
CA GLY A 172 -9.51 -14.66 13.23
C GLY A 172 -9.55 -15.02 11.75
N ILE A 173 -10.37 -14.34 10.94
CA ILE A 173 -10.43 -14.57 9.48
C ILE A 173 -9.09 -14.22 8.82
N ALA A 174 -8.55 -13.04 9.11
CA ALA A 174 -7.30 -12.57 8.52
C ALA A 174 -6.13 -13.53 8.83
N THR A 175 -6.00 -13.93 10.10
CA THR A 175 -4.97 -14.87 10.55
C THR A 175 -5.19 -16.27 9.98
N SER A 176 -6.42 -16.78 10.00
CA SER A 176 -6.70 -18.14 9.52
C SER A 176 -6.43 -18.28 8.03
N VAL A 177 -6.79 -17.27 7.22
CA VAL A 177 -6.50 -17.28 5.77
C VAL A 177 -4.98 -17.21 5.54
N ALA A 178 -4.26 -16.34 6.25
CA ALA A 178 -2.80 -16.25 6.12
C ALA A 178 -2.12 -17.58 6.49
N VAL A 179 -2.53 -18.21 7.60
CA VAL A 179 -2.01 -19.51 8.05
C VAL A 179 -2.37 -20.63 7.07
N ALA A 180 -3.60 -20.68 6.57
CA ALA A 180 -4.01 -21.71 5.61
C ALA A 180 -3.21 -21.61 4.30
N VAL A 181 -3.07 -20.40 3.75
CA VAL A 181 -2.29 -20.17 2.52
C VAL A 181 -0.80 -20.49 2.75
N ALA A 182 -0.24 -20.08 3.88
CA ALA A 182 1.13 -20.43 4.25
C ALA A 182 1.31 -21.94 4.40
N GLY A 183 0.40 -22.62 5.09
CA GLY A 183 0.43 -24.07 5.32
C GLY A 183 0.32 -24.89 4.04
N LEU A 184 -0.59 -24.51 3.13
CA LEU A 184 -0.68 -25.13 1.80
C LEU A 184 0.61 -24.95 1.00
N SER A 185 1.18 -23.74 1.02
CA SER A 185 2.46 -23.47 0.37
C SER A 185 3.63 -24.25 0.99
N LEU A 186 3.64 -24.39 2.32
CA LEU A 186 4.64 -25.15 3.07
C LEU A 186 4.59 -26.63 2.73
N ALA A 187 3.40 -27.20 2.57
CA ALA A 187 3.22 -28.59 2.15
C ALA A 187 3.77 -28.86 0.73
N VAL A 188 3.72 -27.85 -0.16
CA VAL A 188 4.22 -27.96 -1.54
C VAL A 188 5.74 -27.79 -1.62
N ALA A 189 6.31 -26.83 -0.90
CA ALA A 189 7.74 -26.50 -1.00
C ALA A 189 8.35 -26.20 0.38
N PRO A 190 8.53 -27.22 1.25
CA PRO A 190 8.99 -27.00 2.62
C PRO A 190 10.40 -26.40 2.70
N HIS A 191 11.30 -26.80 1.79
CA HIS A 191 12.67 -26.27 1.71
C HIS A 191 12.69 -24.77 1.41
N ALA A 192 11.83 -24.29 0.50
CA ALA A 192 11.75 -22.87 0.16
C ALA A 192 11.33 -22.00 1.36
N TRP A 193 10.54 -22.55 2.30
CA TRP A 193 10.21 -21.84 3.53
C TRP A 193 11.39 -21.75 4.50
N ILE A 194 12.18 -22.83 4.62
CA ILE A 194 13.41 -22.83 5.42
C ILE A 194 14.39 -21.80 4.84
N ASP A 195 14.56 -21.78 3.52
CA ASP A 195 15.43 -20.83 2.83
C ASP A 195 14.95 -19.39 3.03
N TRP A 196 13.64 -19.14 2.94
CA TRP A 196 13.08 -17.81 3.17
C TRP A 196 13.28 -17.33 4.61
N ILE A 197 13.04 -18.19 5.61
CA ILE A 197 13.26 -17.85 7.02
C ILE A 197 14.74 -17.58 7.28
N THR A 198 15.62 -18.38 6.66
CA THR A 198 17.07 -18.19 6.72
C THR A 198 17.46 -16.85 6.12
N PHE A 199 16.94 -16.51 4.93
CA PHE A 199 17.13 -15.21 4.28
C PHE A 199 16.68 -14.05 5.19
N LEU A 200 15.50 -14.12 5.80
CA LEU A 200 15.00 -13.08 6.69
C LEU A 200 15.87 -12.87 7.94
N ARG A 201 16.56 -13.91 8.42
CA ARG A 201 17.44 -13.83 9.60
C ARG A 201 18.81 -13.24 9.30
N HIS A 202 19.33 -13.46 8.09
CA HIS A 202 20.61 -12.88 7.67
C HIS A 202 20.54 -11.34 7.54
N GLY A 203 19.33 -10.81 7.33
CA GLY A 203 19.15 -9.38 7.08
C GLY A 203 19.63 -9.01 5.68
N HIS A 204 19.84 -7.72 5.46
CA HIS A 204 20.36 -7.20 4.20
C HIS A 204 21.35 -6.07 4.44
N GLU A 205 22.25 -5.87 3.49
CA GLU A 205 23.16 -4.74 3.51
C GLU A 205 22.38 -3.41 3.55
N PRO A 206 22.76 -2.45 4.42
CA PRO A 206 22.08 -1.17 4.49
C PRO A 206 22.01 -0.51 3.10
N TRP A 207 20.85 0.01 2.69
CA TRP A 207 20.68 0.76 1.43
C TRP A 207 19.88 2.04 1.67
N PHE A 208 20.11 3.12 0.91
CA PHE A 208 19.37 4.37 1.10
C PHE A 208 17.95 4.30 0.49
N PRO A 209 16.88 4.76 1.16
CA PRO A 209 16.82 5.46 2.44
C PRO A 209 16.63 4.57 3.67
N ASP A 210 16.77 3.26 3.53
CA ASP A 210 16.58 2.28 4.61
C ASP A 210 17.58 2.43 5.78
N GLN A 211 18.79 2.95 5.51
CA GLN A 211 19.83 3.19 6.54
C GLN A 211 19.51 4.33 7.50
N THR A 212 18.62 5.25 7.12
CA THR A 212 18.44 6.52 7.85
C THR A 212 17.66 6.36 9.15
N ILE A 213 16.76 5.38 9.25
CA ILE A 213 15.94 5.13 10.44
C ILE A 213 15.91 3.62 10.71
N PRO A 214 16.40 3.16 11.88
CA PRO A 214 16.43 1.75 12.22
C PRO A 214 15.07 1.07 12.07
N LEU A 215 15.07 -0.18 11.57
CA LEU A 215 13.86 -0.95 11.32
C LEU A 215 12.93 -1.02 12.54
N LEU A 216 13.48 -1.28 13.72
CA LEU A 216 12.69 -1.35 14.96
C LEU A 216 11.98 -0.04 15.27
N THR A 217 12.64 1.10 15.08
CA THR A 217 12.04 2.42 15.27
C THR A 217 10.89 2.64 14.31
N ARG A 218 11.05 2.26 13.04
CA ARG A 218 10.00 2.37 12.03
C ARG A 218 8.84 1.43 12.31
N VAL A 219 9.08 0.17 12.64
CA VAL A 219 8.05 -0.80 13.01
C VAL A 219 7.30 -0.35 14.27
N ALA A 220 7.99 0.13 15.30
CA ALA A 220 7.38 0.69 16.50
C ALA A 220 6.51 1.93 16.18
N GLY A 221 7.01 2.82 15.33
CA GLY A 221 6.24 3.98 14.86
C GLY A 221 5.00 3.57 14.06
N GLY A 222 5.11 2.59 13.16
CA GLY A 222 3.99 2.04 12.40
C GLY A 222 2.96 1.36 13.30
N PHE A 223 3.42 0.62 14.31
CA PHE A 223 2.56 0.03 15.35
C PHE A 223 1.82 1.12 16.13
N ALA A 224 2.54 2.09 16.68
CA ALA A 224 1.96 3.19 17.46
C ALA A 224 0.94 3.99 16.64
N LEU A 225 1.27 4.30 15.38
CA LEU A 225 0.37 4.99 14.47
C LEU A 225 -0.88 4.15 14.14
N THR A 226 -0.74 2.83 13.99
CA THR A 226 -1.87 1.92 13.79
C THR A 226 -2.77 1.86 15.02
N VAL A 227 -2.20 1.76 16.22
CA VAL A 227 -2.96 1.78 17.48
C VAL A 227 -3.72 3.09 17.62
N TYR A 228 -3.06 4.22 17.35
CA TYR A 228 -3.69 5.53 17.36
C TYR A 228 -4.83 5.62 16.32
N ALA A 229 -4.56 5.20 15.09
CA ALA A 229 -5.54 5.17 14.00
C ALA A 229 -6.78 4.35 14.36
N ALA A 230 -6.58 3.16 14.95
CA ALA A 230 -7.65 2.26 15.36
C ALA A 230 -8.50 2.85 16.50
N ARG A 231 -7.84 3.45 17.51
CA ARG A 231 -8.51 4.11 18.65
C ARG A 231 -9.31 5.35 18.24
N LYS A 232 -8.87 6.07 17.21
CA LYS A 232 -9.51 7.30 16.74
C LYS A 232 -10.38 7.11 15.49
N ASP A 233 -10.55 5.88 15.04
CA ASP A 233 -11.29 5.54 13.82
C ASP A 233 -10.81 6.32 12.60
N ARG A 234 -9.48 6.35 12.39
CA ARG A 234 -8.80 7.08 11.31
C ARG A 234 -8.12 6.12 10.34
N PRO A 235 -8.86 5.36 9.51
CA PRO A 235 -8.26 4.42 8.55
C PRO A 235 -7.35 5.10 7.53
N THR A 236 -7.51 6.41 7.30
CA THR A 236 -6.64 7.22 6.45
C THR A 236 -5.18 7.32 6.94
N LEU A 237 -4.89 6.93 8.19
CA LEU A 237 -3.53 6.87 8.71
C LEU A 237 -2.83 5.52 8.44
N LEU A 238 -3.57 4.49 8.04
CA LEU A 238 -3.03 3.16 7.78
C LEU A 238 -2.02 3.13 6.62
N PRO A 239 -2.16 3.90 5.52
CA PRO A 239 -1.13 3.93 4.48
C PRO A 239 0.23 4.38 5.02
N ALA A 240 0.26 5.39 5.88
CA ALA A 240 1.48 5.88 6.52
C ALA A 240 2.05 4.84 7.50
N ALA A 241 1.20 4.22 8.31
CA ALA A 241 1.63 3.17 9.24
C ALA A 241 2.22 1.96 8.49
N LEU A 242 1.60 1.56 7.39
CA LEU A 242 2.03 0.45 6.53
C LEU A 242 3.37 0.76 5.88
N TRP A 243 3.51 1.94 5.27
CA TRP A 243 4.74 2.36 4.62
C TRP A 243 5.90 2.45 5.63
N LEU A 244 5.66 3.02 6.81
CA LEU A 244 6.65 3.11 7.88
C LEU A 244 7.07 1.72 8.36
N ALA A 245 6.11 0.83 8.63
CA ALA A 245 6.38 -0.52 9.11
C ALA A 245 7.02 -1.45 8.06
N SER A 246 7.11 -1.06 6.78
CA SER A 246 7.64 -1.93 5.73
C SER A 246 9.13 -2.27 5.97
N PRO A 247 9.58 -3.52 5.75
CA PRO A 247 10.93 -3.94 6.15
C PRO A 247 12.01 -3.14 5.43
N MET A 248 11.85 -2.95 4.12
CA MET A 248 12.68 -2.07 3.31
C MET A 248 11.95 -0.73 3.10
N PHE A 249 12.53 0.35 3.60
CA PHE A 249 11.98 1.69 3.39
C PHE A 249 12.32 2.17 1.97
N SER A 250 11.33 2.18 1.09
CA SER A 250 11.50 2.51 -0.32
C SER A 250 10.64 3.71 -0.72
N LEU A 251 11.20 4.57 -1.58
CA LEU A 251 10.45 5.65 -2.23
C LEU A 251 9.30 5.13 -3.10
N ASN A 252 9.44 3.94 -3.70
CA ASN A 252 8.36 3.29 -4.45
C ASN A 252 7.15 2.98 -3.55
N GLY A 253 7.39 2.81 -2.24
CA GLY A 253 6.33 2.56 -1.26
C GLY A 253 5.36 3.71 -1.05
N ILE A 254 5.70 4.92 -1.51
CA ILE A 254 4.78 6.07 -1.47
C ILE A 254 3.52 5.81 -2.31
N ALA A 255 3.57 4.88 -3.28
CA ALA A 255 2.42 4.53 -4.10
C ALA A 255 1.19 4.08 -3.29
N VAL A 256 1.35 3.53 -2.08
CA VAL A 256 0.20 3.13 -1.22
C VAL A 256 -0.68 4.31 -0.83
N PHE A 257 -0.16 5.54 -0.83
CA PHE A 257 -0.93 6.74 -0.53
C PHE A 257 -1.95 7.10 -1.62
N ALA A 258 -1.85 6.48 -2.81
CA ALA A 258 -2.86 6.63 -3.85
C ALA A 258 -4.26 6.25 -3.37
N VAL A 259 -4.38 5.38 -2.36
CA VAL A 259 -5.64 4.96 -1.74
C VAL A 259 -6.36 6.06 -0.95
N LEU A 260 -5.66 7.14 -0.55
CA LEU A 260 -6.20 8.16 0.35
C LEU A 260 -7.51 8.83 -0.11
N PRO A 261 -7.66 9.25 -1.39
CA PRO A 261 -8.91 9.84 -1.86
C PRO A 261 -10.09 8.89 -1.72
N TYR A 262 -9.87 7.59 -1.97
CA TYR A 262 -10.88 6.55 -1.81
C TYR A 262 -11.30 6.43 -0.32
N LEU A 263 -10.35 6.32 0.59
CA LEU A 263 -10.63 6.23 2.04
C LEU A 263 -11.34 7.47 2.60
N LYS A 264 -11.14 8.64 2.00
CA LYS A 264 -11.83 9.89 2.38
C LYS A 264 -13.25 9.96 1.81
N GLY A 265 -13.44 9.54 0.56
CA GLY A 265 -14.74 9.58 -0.12
C GLY A 265 -15.74 8.54 0.38
N ASP A 266 -15.25 7.44 0.95
CA ASP A 266 -16.06 6.31 1.44
C ASP A 266 -16.56 6.48 2.89
N ARG A 267 -16.54 7.71 3.41
CA ARG A 267 -17.26 8.03 4.64
C ARG A 267 -18.75 8.10 4.28
N PRO A 268 -19.63 7.29 4.91
CA PRO A 268 -21.05 7.59 4.84
C PRO A 268 -21.21 9.03 5.36
N VAL A 269 -21.80 9.89 4.54
CA VAL A 269 -22.32 11.18 5.02
C VAL A 269 -23.18 10.82 6.21
N ARG A 270 -22.72 11.16 7.42
CA ARG A 270 -23.53 11.06 8.62
C ARG A 270 -24.68 12.01 8.33
N VAL A 271 -25.82 11.48 7.91
CA VAL A 271 -27.06 12.24 7.87
C VAL A 271 -27.26 12.68 9.30
N GLU A 272 -26.90 13.93 9.56
CA GLU A 272 -27.29 14.65 10.75
C GLU A 272 -28.79 14.43 10.86
N ARG A 273 -29.24 13.86 11.99
CA ARG A 273 -30.66 13.64 12.23
C ARG A 273 -31.35 14.98 12.07
N ALA A 274 -32.01 15.17 10.92
CA ALA A 274 -33.10 16.10 10.79
C ALA A 274 -34.24 15.55 11.65
N SER A 275 -34.31 15.99 12.90
CA SER A 275 -35.55 15.95 13.70
C SER A 275 -35.33 16.71 15.02
N GLU A 276 -35.36 18.03 14.96
CA GLU A 276 -36.04 18.82 15.98
C GLU A 276 -37.13 19.61 15.24
N PRO A 277 -38.42 19.29 15.44
CA PRO A 277 -39.50 20.13 14.94
C PRO A 277 -39.48 21.45 15.70
N ALA A 278 -39.64 22.55 14.97
CA ALA A 278 -39.78 23.89 15.51
C ALA A 278 -40.86 23.94 16.60
N GLU A 279 -40.48 24.44 17.76
CA GLU A 279 -41.34 24.81 18.87
C GLU A 279 -42.36 25.85 18.37
N VAL A 280 -43.63 25.46 18.32
CA VAL A 280 -44.74 26.37 17.98
C VAL A 280 -44.99 27.25 19.20
N ALA A 281 -44.71 28.54 19.06
CA ALA A 281 -45.03 29.56 20.07
C ALA A 281 -46.55 29.60 20.32
N PRO A 282 -47.01 29.76 21.57
CA PRO A 282 -48.44 29.87 21.86
C PRO A 282 -48.99 31.22 21.41
N ALA A 283 -50.13 31.18 20.72
CA ALA A 283 -50.91 32.34 20.37
C ALA A 283 -51.54 32.95 21.63
N ILE A 284 -51.45 34.27 21.72
CA ILE A 284 -52.09 35.13 22.72
C ILE A 284 -53.61 35.04 22.54
N VAL A 285 -54.33 34.68 23.62
CA VAL A 285 -55.70 35.13 23.92
C VAL A 285 -55.78 35.40 25.42
#